data_AF-A0AAV6BCP7-F1
#
_entry.id   AF-A0AAV6BCP7-F1
#
_cell.length_a   1.000
_cell.length_b   1.000
_cell.length_c   1.000
_cell.angle_alpha   90.00
_cell.angle_beta   90.00
_cell.angle_gamma   90.00
#
_symmetry.space_group_name_H-M   'P 1'
#
loop_
_entity.id
_entity.type
_entity.pdbx_description
1 polymer ?
#
loop_
_entity_poly.entity_id
_entity_poly.type
_entity_poly.pdbx_seq_one_letter_code
_entity_poly.pdbx_strand_id
1 'polypeptide(L)' 'MPCTATFFHETSSKRRKGFPSETNVKRGNRVVHGEKELSEKLGRNDPCPCGSARCFQEVLHADWPL' A
#
# COMPACT_ATOMS: atom_id res chain seq x y z
N MET A 1 -6.81 19.34 41.12
CA MET A 1 -5.83 18.68 40.23
C MET A 1 -6.60 17.79 39.27
N PRO A 2 -6.95 18.26 38.06
CA PRO A 2 -7.71 17.45 37.11
C PRO A 2 -6.79 16.42 36.44
N CYS A 3 -7.22 15.15 36.48
CA CYS A 3 -6.56 14.05 35.78
C CYS A 3 -6.72 14.26 34.28
N THR A 4 -5.59 14.42 33.59
CA THR A 4 -5.50 14.61 32.13
C THR A 4 -6.13 13.41 31.41
N ALA A 5 -7.15 13.68 30.59
CA ALA A 5 -7.85 12.67 29.81
C ALA A 5 -6.86 11.88 28.94
N THR A 6 -6.71 10.60 29.24
CA THR A 6 -6.00 9.64 28.40
C THR A 6 -6.84 9.46 27.13
N PHE A 7 -6.40 10.07 26.03
CA PHE A 7 -6.88 9.74 24.69
C PHE A 7 -6.53 8.27 24.41
N PHE A 8 -7.38 7.35 24.86
CA PHE A 8 -7.28 5.93 24.58
C PHE A 8 -7.55 5.73 23.09
N HIS A 9 -6.48 5.62 22.31
CA HIS A 9 -6.58 5.10 20.96
C HIS A 9 -6.97 3.62 21.04
N GLU A 10 -8.22 3.30 20.71
CA GLU A 10 -8.69 1.92 20.67
C GLU A 10 -7.86 1.14 19.64
N THR A 11 -7.17 0.10 20.11
CA THR A 11 -6.28 -0.69 19.27
C THR A 11 -7.11 -1.45 18.24
N SER A 12 -7.17 -0.93 17.01
CA SER A 12 -7.88 -1.62 15.93
C SER A 12 -7.36 -3.04 15.74
N SER A 13 -8.25 -3.96 15.35
CA SER A 13 -7.94 -5.40 15.16
C SER A 13 -6.71 -5.67 14.28
N LYS A 14 -6.37 -4.70 13.41
CA LYS A 14 -5.21 -4.69 12.52
C LYS A 14 -3.87 -4.69 13.25
N ARG A 15 -3.74 -4.01 14.39
CA ARG A 15 -2.51 -4.07 15.21
C ARG A 15 -2.35 -5.41 15.95
N ARG A 16 -3.45 -6.11 16.22
CA ARG A 16 -3.45 -7.39 16.94
C ARG A 16 -3.19 -8.59 16.02
N LYS A 17 -3.65 -8.52 14.76
CA LYS A 17 -3.53 -9.61 13.76
C LYS A 17 -2.43 -9.40 12.73
N GLY A 18 -1.71 -8.27 12.79
CA GLY A 18 -0.79 -7.85 11.73
C GLY A 18 -1.50 -7.22 10.53
N PHE A 19 -0.73 -6.53 9.69
CA PHE A 19 -1.24 -6.02 8.42
C PHE A 19 -1.40 -7.19 7.43
N PRO A 20 -2.42 -7.16 6.54
CA PRO A 20 -2.54 -8.18 5.51
C PRO A 20 -1.23 -8.25 4.72
N SER A 21 -0.70 -9.45 4.54
CA SER A 21 0.44 -9.65 3.64
C SER A 21 0.09 -9.10 2.25
N GLU A 22 1.09 -8.65 1.51
CA GLU A 22 0.91 -8.08 0.16
C GLU A 22 0.09 -9.02 -0.75
N THR A 23 0.24 -10.33 -0.57
CA THR A 23 -0.53 -11.38 -1.24
C THR A 23 -2.03 -11.35 -0.94
N ASN A 24 -2.45 -10.89 0.24
CA ASN A 24 -3.85 -10.80 0.65
C ASN A 24 -4.48 -9.43 0.33
N VAL A 25 -3.73 -8.52 -0.30
CA VAL A 25 -4.24 -7.24 -0.77
C VAL A 25 -4.95 -7.44 -2.11
N LYS A 26 -6.21 -7.01 -2.20
CA LYS A 26 -7.01 -7.06 -3.44
C LYS A 26 -6.41 -6.11 -4.49
N ARG A 27 -6.26 -6.60 -5.73
CA ARG A 27 -5.69 -5.89 -6.89
C ARG A 27 -6.75 -5.17 -7.74
N GLY A 28 -6.31 -4.25 -8.61
CA GLY A 28 -7.14 -3.49 -9.54
C GLY A 28 -7.77 -2.21 -8.98
N ASN A 29 -8.39 -1.41 -9.86
CA ASN A 29 -9.06 -0.15 -9.51
C ASN A 29 -10.33 -0.42 -8.68
N ARG A 30 -10.47 0.28 -7.55
CA ARG A 30 -11.60 0.06 -6.62
C ARG A 30 -12.07 1.36 -6.00
N VAL A 31 -13.38 1.52 -5.87
CA VAL A 31 -13.98 2.61 -5.08
C VAL A 31 -14.46 2.06 -3.75
N VAL A 32 -13.96 2.63 -2.66
CA VAL A 32 -14.22 2.21 -1.28
C VAL A 32 -15.08 3.28 -0.61
N HIS A 33 -16.17 2.87 0.04
CA HIS A 33 -17.15 3.78 0.67
C HIS A 33 -17.75 4.82 -0.31
N GLY A 34 -17.85 4.50 -1.60
CA GLY A 34 -18.49 5.34 -2.62
C GLY A 34 -17.68 6.54 -3.10
N GLU A 35 -16.65 6.96 -2.35
CA GLU A 35 -15.86 8.16 -2.66
C GLU A 35 -14.37 7.86 -2.84
N LYS A 36 -13.83 6.85 -2.14
CA LYS A 36 -12.38 6.64 -2.10
C LYS A 36 -11.92 5.75 -3.24
N GLU A 37 -11.41 6.35 -4.30
CA GLU A 37 -10.75 5.62 -5.38
C GLU A 37 -9.36 5.10 -4.95
N LEU A 38 -9.14 3.81 -5.17
CA LEU A 38 -7.89 3.11 -4.93
C LEU A 38 -7.38 2.61 -6.27
N SER A 39 -6.28 3.22 -6.73
CA SER A 39 -5.51 2.76 -7.88
C SER A 39 -4.36 1.87 -7.41
N GLU A 40 -4.17 0.73 -8.06
CA GLU A 40 -3.01 -0.14 -7.83
C GLU A 40 -1.73 0.59 -8.24
N LYS A 41 -0.74 0.61 -7.36
CA LYS A 41 0.61 1.12 -7.66
C LYS A 41 1.52 -0.07 -7.84
N LEU A 42 2.24 -0.12 -8.95
CA LEU A 42 3.24 -1.14 -9.21
C LEU A 42 4.37 -1.02 -8.17
N GLY A 43 4.55 -2.07 -7.39
CA GLY A 43 5.58 -2.21 -6.37
C GLY A 43 6.97 -2.38 -6.98
N ARG A 44 7.99 -2.20 -6.15
CA ARG A 44 9.41 -2.25 -6.58
C ARG A 44 9.81 -3.61 -7.16
N ASN A 45 9.26 -4.68 -6.59
CA ASN A 45 9.52 -6.06 -6.99
C ASN A 45 8.45 -6.64 -7.92
N ASP A 46 7.45 -5.85 -8.32
CA ASP A 46 6.41 -6.35 -9.21
C ASP A 46 6.98 -6.59 -10.61
N PRO A 47 6.55 -7.66 -11.29
CA PRO A 47 7.00 -7.95 -12.65
C PRO A 47 6.56 -6.84 -13.61
N CYS A 48 7.45 -6.51 -14.55
CA CYS A 48 7.18 -5.53 -15.59
C CYS A 48 5.94 -5.96 -16.41
N PRO A 49 4.96 -5.07 -16.63
CA PRO A 49 3.80 -5.36 -17.47
C PRO A 49 4.16 -5.61 -18.94
N CYS A 50 5.41 -5.34 -19.35
CA CYS A 50 5.96 -5.63 -20.67
C CYS A 50 6.16 -7.14 -20.97
N GLY A 51 5.96 -8.03 -19.98
CA GLY A 51 6.09 -9.48 -20.17
C GLY A 51 7.53 -10.01 -20.16
N SER A 52 8.52 -9.18 -19.81
CA SER A 52 9.94 -9.57 -19.76
C SER A 52 10.33 -10.41 -18.54
N ALA A 53 9.39 -10.65 -17.61
CA ALA A 53 9.61 -11.25 -16.29
C ALA A 53 10.64 -10.53 -15.39
N ARG A 54 11.19 -9.39 -15.83
CA ARG A 54 12.06 -8.54 -15.01
C ARG A 54 11.23 -7.75 -14.03
N CYS A 55 11.81 -7.43 -12.87
CA CYS A 55 11.19 -6.49 -11.94
C CYS A 55 11.02 -5.13 -12.61
N PHE A 56 9.90 -4.45 -12.37
CA PHE A 56 9.59 -3.16 -12.96
C PHE A 56 10.72 -2.15 -12.77
N GLN A 57 11.33 -2.13 -11.58
CA GLN A 57 12.41 -1.20 -11.25
C GLN A 57 13.68 -1.41 -12.09
N GLU A 58 13.94 -2.61 -12.60
CA GLU A 58 15.08 -2.87 -13.48
C GLU A 58 14.87 -2.36 -14.91
N VAL A 59 13.62 -2.15 -15.30
CA VAL A 59 13.22 -1.71 -16.65
C VAL A 59 12.92 -0.21 -16.67
N LEU A 60 12.80 0.43 -15.51
CA LEU A 60 12.71 1.89 -15.42
C LEU A 60 14.00 2.52 -15.95
N HIS A 61 13.86 3.43 -16.92
CA HIS A 61 14.95 4.28 -17.32
C HIS A 61 15.35 5.17 -16.14
N ALA A 62 16.66 5.32 -15.93
CA ALA A 62 17.17 6.27 -14.95
C ALA A 62 16.94 7.69 -15.50
N ASP A 63 15.82 8.29 -15.14
CA ASP A 63 15.60 9.73 -15.34
C ASP A 63 16.44 10.46 -14.28
N TRP A 64 17.76 10.48 -14.45
CA TRP A 64 18.62 11.37 -13.69
C TRP A 64 18.70 12.70 -14.44
N PRO A 65 18.09 13.79 -13.95
CA PRO A 65 18.38 15.10 -14.50
C PRO A 65 19.83 15.43 -14.15
N LEU A 66 20.64 15.66 -15.18
CA LEU A 66 21.94 16.32 -15.04
C LEU A 66 21.76 17.71 -14.45
#